data_AF-A0A061AJ96-F1
#
_entry.id   AF-A0A061AJ96-F1
#
_cell.length_a   1.000
_cell.length_b   1.000
_cell.length_c   1.000
_cell.angle_alpha   90.00
_cell.angle_beta   90.00
_cell.angle_gamma   90.00
#
_symmetry.space_group_name_H-M   'P 1'
#
loop_
_entity.id
_entity.type
_entity.pdbx_description
1 polymer ?
#
loop_
_entity_poly.entity_id
_entity_poly.type
_entity_poly.pdbx_seq_one_letter_code
_entity_poly.pdbx_strand_id
1 'polypeptide(L)'
;MALARTLAHSHIRTLALARAPQLVHRAVASSSPFPAARALFSTTHQAQFPPASSGESKPAKKKETTNLAKSAGSGQGSRADRDRAKREREKERDRKRAARKAAEKKAAQARKEREETRKAQAKLRKEREQERKHKAAEREKERRERARLLAQRKKDKAHAEQNKLRSSLKPPKRVTNKWQIFVNEFIQERKASLPAGSKMPTIPTLVPEAKLKYSQLSSAELSALEQRVDQARANYERELAEWQKTLTPEMIREENLVRYRRRRAGLSRKANLHIPGEPKRPMTPFFRFCTEVRERQDRDVLGDETVITEQSKLLARAWKALSPEQKKSYEDAFKADNEQYKAAKAKFDAQAASA
;
A
#
# COMPACT_ATOMS: atom_id res chain seq x y z
N MET A 1 -4.75 -56.62 -63.67
CA MET A 1 -4.56 -57.62 -62.60
C MET A 1 -4.27 -56.88 -61.30
N ALA A 2 -4.93 -57.03 -60.16
CA ALA A 2 -6.24 -57.54 -59.75
C ALA A 2 -6.21 -57.56 -58.21
N LEU A 3 -7.19 -56.93 -57.54
CA LEU A 3 -7.77 -57.33 -56.24
C LEU A 3 -6.85 -57.28 -54.98
N ALA A 4 -7.32 -57.06 -53.73
CA ALA A 4 -8.61 -56.63 -53.16
C ALA A 4 -8.30 -55.78 -51.89
N ARG A 5 -8.99 -54.68 -51.57
CA ARG A 5 -10.24 -54.63 -50.79
C ARG A 5 -10.33 -55.61 -49.59
N THR A 6 -10.08 -55.10 -48.39
CA THR A 6 -10.83 -55.44 -47.17
C THR A 6 -11.19 -54.15 -46.42
N LEU A 7 -12.27 -54.17 -45.63
CA LEU A 7 -13.00 -52.98 -45.15
C LEU A 7 -13.66 -53.33 -43.80
N ALA A 8 -13.84 -52.32 -42.92
CA ALA A 8 -14.51 -52.39 -41.61
C ALA A 8 -13.72 -53.17 -40.53
N HIS A 9 -13.79 -52.86 -39.22
CA HIS A 9 -14.93 -52.32 -38.48
C HIS A 9 -14.57 -51.26 -37.42
N SER A 10 -15.30 -50.15 -37.49
CA SER A 10 -15.92 -49.40 -36.40
C SER A 10 -15.78 -49.88 -34.94
N HIS A 11 -15.30 -49.00 -34.06
CA HIS A 11 -15.92 -48.79 -32.74
C HIS A 11 -15.81 -47.31 -32.31
N ILE A 12 -16.83 -46.54 -32.65
CA ILE A 12 -17.06 -45.20 -32.10
C ILE A 12 -17.50 -45.38 -30.64
N ARG A 13 -16.64 -45.03 -29.68
CA ARG A 13 -17.00 -45.08 -28.25
C ARG A 13 -17.61 -43.75 -27.83
N THR A 14 -18.91 -43.60 -28.08
CA THR A 14 -19.74 -42.50 -27.57
C THR A 14 -19.75 -42.52 -26.04
N LEU A 15 -19.00 -41.62 -25.40
CA LEU A 15 -19.14 -41.40 -23.96
C LEU A 15 -20.34 -40.49 -23.70
N ALA A 16 -21.25 -40.97 -22.86
CA ALA A 16 -22.56 -40.41 -22.64
C ALA A 16 -22.51 -39.03 -21.96
N LEU A 17 -23.54 -38.22 -22.28
CA LEU A 17 -23.76 -36.89 -21.72
C LEU A 17 -24.10 -36.99 -20.21
N ALA A 18 -23.09 -36.88 -19.34
CA ALA A 18 -23.26 -36.96 -17.91
C ALA A 18 -23.96 -35.70 -17.34
N ARG A 19 -25.28 -35.81 -17.18
CA ARG A 19 -26.21 -35.06 -16.32
C ARG A 19 -25.55 -34.01 -15.40
N ALA A 20 -25.87 -32.73 -15.64
CA ALA A 20 -25.45 -31.62 -14.79
C ALA A 20 -25.94 -31.77 -13.33
N PRO A 21 -25.09 -31.58 -12.31
CA PRO A 21 -25.52 -31.53 -10.93
C PRO A 21 -26.29 -30.24 -10.64
N GLN A 22 -27.47 -30.39 -10.03
CA GLN A 22 -28.35 -29.29 -9.63
C GLN A 22 -27.69 -28.37 -8.59
N LEU A 23 -28.04 -27.08 -8.66
CA LEU A 23 -27.61 -26.05 -7.71
C LEU A 23 -28.18 -26.31 -6.30
N VAL A 24 -27.37 -26.88 -5.41
CA VAL A 24 -27.64 -26.82 -3.97
C VAL A 24 -27.04 -25.52 -3.43
N HIS A 25 -27.85 -24.45 -3.42
CA HIS A 25 -27.53 -23.23 -2.69
C HIS A 25 -27.51 -23.51 -1.19
N ARG A 26 -26.36 -23.94 -0.68
CA ARG A 26 -26.12 -24.05 0.76
C ARG A 26 -26.03 -22.63 1.33
N ALA A 27 -27.14 -22.15 1.88
CA ALA A 27 -27.20 -20.88 2.60
C ALA A 27 -26.25 -20.95 3.82
N VAL A 28 -25.10 -20.30 3.70
CA VAL A 28 -24.21 -20.08 4.85
C VAL A 28 -24.80 -18.89 5.61
N ALA A 29 -25.58 -19.20 6.65
CA ALA A 29 -26.08 -18.19 7.57
C ALA A 29 -24.92 -17.39 8.17
N SER A 30 -24.97 -16.07 8.04
CA SER A 30 -23.97 -15.16 8.56
C SER A 30 -24.08 -15.02 10.08
N SER A 31 -23.51 -15.96 10.83
CA SER A 31 -23.36 -15.83 12.29
C SER A 31 -22.24 -14.83 12.62
N SER A 32 -22.56 -13.54 12.56
CA SER A 32 -21.69 -12.48 13.07
C SER A 32 -21.75 -12.46 14.60
N PRO A 33 -20.64 -12.72 15.33
CA PRO A 33 -20.64 -12.65 16.79
C PRO A 33 -20.42 -11.21 17.25
N PHE A 34 -21.50 -10.42 17.29
CA PHE A 34 -21.52 -9.14 18.02
C PHE A 34 -22.22 -9.29 19.37
N PRO A 35 -21.50 -9.25 20.50
CA PRO A 35 -22.01 -8.61 21.70
C PRO A 35 -21.78 -7.10 21.57
N ALA A 36 -22.83 -6.37 21.19
CA ALA A 36 -22.81 -4.90 21.17
C ALA A 36 -22.77 -4.36 22.61
N ALA A 37 -21.57 -4.11 23.14
CA ALA A 37 -21.38 -3.52 24.45
C ALA A 37 -21.88 -2.06 24.47
N ARG A 38 -23.12 -1.85 24.94
CA ARG A 38 -23.66 -0.54 25.30
C ARG A 38 -22.92 0.03 26.52
N ALA A 39 -21.79 0.69 26.29
CA ALA A 39 -21.14 1.53 27.28
C ALA A 39 -21.65 2.98 27.13
N LEU A 40 -22.70 3.33 27.88
CA LEU A 40 -23.19 4.70 28.00
C LEU A 40 -22.27 5.50 28.96
N PHE A 41 -21.14 6.02 28.46
CA PHE A 41 -20.38 7.04 29.19
C PHE A 41 -20.00 8.23 28.31
N SER A 42 -20.82 9.28 28.44
CA SER A 42 -20.47 10.65 28.09
C SER A 42 -19.25 11.11 28.90
N THR A 43 -18.31 11.82 28.26
CA THR A 43 -17.65 13.02 28.81
C THR A 43 -16.95 13.78 27.69
N THR A 44 -17.54 14.89 27.26
CA THR A 44 -16.92 15.89 26.39
C THR A 44 -15.99 16.79 27.21
N HIS A 45 -14.68 16.76 26.96
CA HIS A 45 -13.78 17.83 27.42
C HIS A 45 -13.76 18.99 26.44
N GLN A 46 -14.84 19.78 26.45
CA GLN A 46 -14.84 21.13 25.93
C GLN A 46 -14.35 22.08 27.03
N ALA A 47 -13.33 22.89 26.76
CA ALA A 47 -12.79 23.84 27.73
C ALA A 47 -13.81 24.96 27.99
N GLN A 48 -14.49 24.89 29.13
CA GLN A 48 -15.48 25.89 29.55
C GLN A 48 -14.79 27.13 30.13
N PHE A 49 -15.07 28.29 29.52
CA PHE A 49 -15.10 29.55 30.25
C PHE A 49 -16.37 29.58 31.12
N PRO A 50 -16.31 30.04 32.39
CA PRO A 50 -17.52 30.33 33.16
C PRO A 50 -18.12 31.70 32.75
N PRO A 51 -19.46 31.86 32.77
CA PRO A 51 -20.16 33.10 32.43
C PRO A 51 -20.32 34.05 33.64
N ALA A 52 -20.93 35.21 33.40
CA ALA A 52 -21.21 36.22 34.42
C ALA A 52 -22.70 36.29 34.79
N SER A 53 -23.01 36.44 36.09
CA SER A 53 -24.18 37.21 36.56
C SER A 53 -24.11 37.56 38.05
N SER A 54 -24.15 38.87 38.35
CA SER A 54 -24.87 39.52 39.47
C SER A 54 -25.09 38.79 40.82
N GLY A 55 -24.58 39.38 41.90
CA GLY A 55 -25.00 39.09 43.27
C GLY A 55 -24.18 39.89 44.30
N GLU A 56 -24.85 40.61 45.21
CA GLU A 56 -24.21 41.46 46.22
C GLU A 56 -23.65 40.68 47.42
N SER A 57 -22.57 41.18 48.03
CA SER A 57 -22.40 41.08 49.49
C SER A 57 -21.50 42.19 50.05
N LYS A 58 -22.07 43.03 50.93
CA LYS A 58 -21.37 44.11 51.65
C LYS A 58 -20.56 43.53 52.82
N PRO A 59 -19.31 43.98 53.09
CA PRO A 59 -18.75 43.88 54.43
C PRO A 59 -19.36 44.99 55.30
N ALA A 60 -20.15 44.61 56.29
CA ALA A 60 -20.79 45.55 57.21
C ALA A 60 -19.73 46.28 58.05
N LYS A 61 -19.65 47.62 57.91
CA LYS A 61 -19.04 48.46 58.95
C LYS A 61 -19.87 48.30 60.22
N LYS A 62 -19.24 47.83 61.31
CA LYS A 62 -19.85 47.90 62.64
C LYS A 62 -20.18 49.36 62.95
N LYS A 63 -21.42 49.61 63.37
CA LYS A 63 -21.79 50.85 64.06
C LYS A 63 -21.29 50.71 65.50
N GLU A 64 -20.39 51.57 65.92
CA GLU A 64 -20.32 51.97 67.33
C GLU A 64 -21.17 53.23 67.47
N THR A 65 -22.13 53.18 68.39
CA THR A 65 -23.09 54.23 68.64
C THR A 65 -22.65 55.06 69.83
N THR A 66 -22.30 56.32 69.60
CA THR A 66 -22.37 57.36 70.63
C THR A 66 -23.30 58.46 70.15
N ASN A 67 -24.53 58.42 70.67
CA ASN A 67 -25.44 59.55 70.59
C ASN A 67 -24.81 60.74 71.33
N LEU A 68 -24.86 61.93 70.75
CA LEU A 68 -25.33 63.09 71.51
C LEU A 68 -26.03 64.07 70.58
N ALA A 69 -27.20 64.53 71.03
CA ALA A 69 -28.18 65.22 70.21
C ALA A 69 -28.07 66.75 70.32
N LYS A 70 -28.99 67.44 69.61
CA LYS A 70 -29.31 68.88 69.70
C LYS A 70 -28.32 69.80 68.95
N SER A 71 -28.73 70.98 68.49
CA SER A 71 -30.04 71.48 68.04
C SER A 71 -29.80 72.83 67.33
N ALA A 72 -30.65 73.18 66.37
CA ALA A 72 -30.89 74.48 65.73
C ALA A 72 -29.92 75.69 66.00
N GLY A 73 -29.51 76.38 64.93
CA GLY A 73 -29.02 77.77 65.00
C GLY A 73 -28.18 78.24 63.80
N SER A 74 -28.45 79.44 63.26
CA SER A 74 -27.79 80.04 62.08
C SER A 74 -27.14 81.42 62.37
N GLY A 75 -25.94 81.74 61.85
CA GLY A 75 -25.26 83.06 61.98
C GLY A 75 -23.85 83.17 61.34
N GLN A 76 -23.25 84.38 61.22
CA GLN A 76 -22.01 84.69 60.44
C GLN A 76 -20.98 85.63 61.18
N GLY A 77 -19.70 85.69 60.74
CA GLY A 77 -18.65 86.51 61.43
C GLY A 77 -17.36 86.92 60.65
N SER A 78 -16.29 87.28 61.37
CA SER A 78 -15.41 88.45 61.03
C SER A 78 -13.85 88.26 60.97
N ARG A 79 -13.07 89.37 60.94
CA ARG A 79 -11.90 89.55 60.03
C ARG A 79 -10.43 89.54 60.54
N ALA A 80 -10.05 89.97 61.75
CA ALA A 80 -8.70 90.54 62.04
C ALA A 80 -7.39 89.71 61.80
N ASP A 81 -6.81 89.02 62.81
CA ASP A 81 -5.46 88.44 63.06
C ASP A 81 -4.63 87.70 61.98
N ARG A 82 -4.93 87.89 60.70
CA ARG A 82 -4.51 87.00 59.61
C ARG A 82 -3.10 87.29 59.07
N ASP A 83 -2.41 88.35 59.50
CA ASP A 83 -1.26 88.92 58.75
C ASP A 83 0.16 88.67 59.29
N ARG A 84 0.46 88.64 60.62
CA ARG A 84 1.84 88.28 61.06
C ARG A 84 2.10 86.78 60.88
N ALA A 85 1.11 85.95 61.24
CA ALA A 85 1.15 84.50 61.02
C ALA A 85 1.40 84.13 59.54
N LYS A 86 1.06 85.03 58.60
CA LYS A 86 1.27 84.92 57.17
C LYS A 86 2.75 84.82 56.76
N ARG A 87 3.64 85.61 57.40
CA ARG A 87 5.05 85.77 56.96
C ARG A 87 5.98 84.62 57.37
N GLU A 88 5.87 84.08 58.58
CA GLU A 88 6.66 82.88 58.94
C GLU A 88 6.12 81.62 58.25
N ARG A 89 4.79 81.53 58.08
CA ARG A 89 4.19 80.55 57.15
C ARG A 89 4.75 80.69 55.74
N GLU A 90 5.18 81.87 55.30
CA GLU A 90 5.77 82.10 53.98
C GLU A 90 7.19 81.51 53.84
N LYS A 91 8.11 81.81 54.76
CA LYS A 91 9.46 81.20 54.75
C LYS A 91 9.42 79.68 54.90
N GLU A 92 8.53 79.17 55.75
CA GLU A 92 8.32 77.73 55.90
C GLU A 92 7.72 77.11 54.62
N ARG A 93 6.75 77.79 53.98
CA ARG A 93 6.25 77.42 52.64
C ARG A 93 7.37 77.38 51.63
N ASP A 94 8.33 78.30 51.66
CA ASP A 94 9.42 78.35 50.68
C ASP A 94 10.48 77.26 50.90
N ARG A 95 10.86 76.95 52.14
CA ARG A 95 11.69 75.76 52.43
C ARG A 95 10.98 74.46 52.03
N LYS A 96 9.68 74.33 52.35
CA LYS A 96 8.84 73.20 51.91
C LYS A 96 8.72 73.13 50.37
N ARG A 97 8.63 74.27 49.67
CA ARG A 97 8.63 74.36 48.20
C ARG A 97 9.97 73.93 47.61
N ALA A 98 11.10 74.35 48.18
CA ALA A 98 12.43 73.96 47.73
C ALA A 98 12.67 72.44 47.92
N ALA A 99 12.36 71.91 49.11
CA ALA A 99 12.45 70.48 49.38
C ALA A 99 11.51 69.66 48.46
N ARG A 100 10.27 70.12 48.25
CA ARG A 100 9.33 69.51 47.31
C ARG A 100 9.86 69.51 45.87
N LYS A 101 10.42 70.63 45.38
CA LYS A 101 11.06 70.71 44.06
C LYS A 101 12.26 69.76 43.92
N ALA A 102 13.08 69.61 44.96
CA ALA A 102 14.21 68.67 44.96
C ALA A 102 13.76 67.20 44.96
N ALA A 103 12.76 66.86 45.78
CA ALA A 103 12.14 65.54 45.80
C ALA A 103 11.43 65.22 44.48
N GLU A 104 10.76 66.19 43.88
CA GLU A 104 10.11 66.08 42.57
C GLU A 104 11.11 65.86 41.43
N LYS A 105 12.26 66.55 41.45
CA LYS A 105 13.37 66.27 40.51
C LYS A 105 13.91 64.85 40.67
N LYS A 106 14.20 64.39 41.90
CA LYS A 106 14.66 63.01 42.15
C LYS A 106 13.62 61.96 41.74
N ALA A 107 12.34 62.22 42.02
CA ALA A 107 11.24 61.34 41.61
C ALA A 107 11.05 61.32 40.09
N ALA A 108 11.24 62.45 39.39
CA ALA A 108 11.20 62.52 37.93
C ALA A 108 12.37 61.73 37.30
N GLN A 109 13.58 61.84 37.86
CA GLN A 109 14.73 61.06 37.42
C GLN A 109 14.51 59.55 37.64
N ALA A 110 14.10 59.13 38.84
CA ALA A 110 13.79 57.72 39.12
C ALA A 110 12.63 57.17 38.27
N ARG A 111 11.68 58.02 37.84
CA ARG A 111 10.64 57.64 36.86
C ARG A 111 11.22 57.39 35.47
N LYS A 112 12.16 58.22 34.99
CA LYS A 112 12.85 58.02 33.71
C LYS A 112 13.66 56.72 33.69
N GLU A 113 14.48 56.49 34.72
CA GLU A 113 15.28 55.26 34.87
C GLU A 113 14.40 53.99 34.92
N ARG A 114 13.26 54.04 35.62
CA ARG A 114 12.25 52.96 35.63
C ARG A 114 11.56 52.77 34.28
N GLU A 115 11.35 53.83 33.51
CA GLU A 115 10.76 53.74 32.18
C GLU A 115 11.75 53.16 31.15
N GLU A 116 13.02 53.57 31.22
CA GLU A 116 14.11 53.06 30.39
C GLU A 116 14.40 51.58 30.66
N THR A 117 14.52 51.18 31.93
CA THR A 117 14.65 49.76 32.30
C THR A 117 13.44 48.94 31.86
N ARG A 118 12.21 49.46 31.97
CA ARG A 118 11.00 48.81 31.43
C ARG A 118 11.04 48.69 29.90
N LYS A 119 11.50 49.71 29.18
CA LYS A 119 11.69 49.68 27.71
C LYS A 119 12.76 48.67 27.30
N ALA A 120 13.89 48.62 28.00
CA ALA A 120 14.97 47.67 27.77
C ALA A 120 14.51 46.22 28.00
N GLN A 121 13.82 45.94 29.12
CA GLN A 121 13.23 44.62 29.38
C GLN A 121 12.18 44.24 28.34
N ALA A 122 11.35 45.19 27.89
CA ALA A 122 10.36 44.94 26.83
C ALA A 122 11.04 44.63 25.47
N LYS A 123 12.15 45.31 25.13
CA LYS A 123 12.94 45.01 23.93
C LYS A 123 13.53 43.60 24.00
N LEU A 124 14.20 43.25 25.10
CA LEU A 124 14.79 41.92 25.33
C LEU A 124 13.73 40.80 25.29
N ARG A 125 12.52 41.04 25.81
CA ARG A 125 11.40 40.08 25.71
C ARG A 125 10.97 39.86 24.27
N LYS A 126 10.82 40.93 23.47
CA LYS A 126 10.46 40.84 22.04
C LYS A 126 11.52 40.09 21.23
N GLU A 127 12.79 40.38 21.48
CA GLU A 127 13.93 39.74 20.82
C GLU A 127 13.98 38.23 21.11
N ARG A 128 13.87 37.83 22.39
CA ARG A 128 13.76 36.41 22.78
C ARG A 128 12.53 35.73 22.21
N GLU A 129 11.42 36.44 22.04
CA GLU A 129 10.22 35.89 21.40
C GLU A 129 10.42 35.66 19.89
N GLN A 130 11.07 36.61 19.20
CA GLN A 130 11.46 36.47 17.79
C GLN A 130 12.45 35.31 17.58
N GLU A 131 13.47 35.19 18.44
CA GLU A 131 14.43 34.09 18.42
C GLU A 131 13.75 32.73 18.62
N ARG A 132 12.82 32.62 19.59
CA ARG A 132 12.02 31.41 19.81
C ARG A 132 11.13 31.08 18.61
N LYS A 133 10.52 32.09 17.97
CA LYS A 133 9.73 31.92 16.74
C LYS A 133 10.60 31.45 15.57
N HIS A 134 11.80 32.00 15.39
CA HIS A 134 12.75 31.56 14.37
C HIS A 134 13.17 30.11 14.59
N LYS A 135 13.65 29.76 15.80
CA LYS A 135 14.05 28.39 16.15
C LYS A 135 12.89 27.38 16.03
N ALA A 136 11.65 27.79 16.32
CA ALA A 136 10.47 26.95 16.12
C ALA A 136 10.17 26.72 14.62
N ALA A 137 10.25 27.77 13.80
CA ALA A 137 10.05 27.68 12.35
C ALA A 137 11.15 26.85 11.66
N GLU A 138 12.39 26.97 12.12
CA GLU A 138 13.54 26.17 11.65
C GLU A 138 13.36 24.67 11.96
N ARG A 139 13.04 24.32 13.22
CA ARG A 139 12.70 22.94 13.61
C ARG A 139 11.50 22.39 12.85
N GLU A 140 10.52 23.24 12.52
CA GLU A 140 9.41 22.82 11.67
C GLU A 140 9.83 22.57 10.21
N LYS A 141 10.68 23.42 9.62
CA LYS A 141 11.23 23.20 8.27
C LYS A 141 11.99 21.87 8.23
N GLU A 142 12.87 21.63 9.19
CA GLU A 142 13.63 20.39 9.31
C GLU A 142 12.70 19.16 9.46
N ARG A 143 11.68 19.24 10.32
CA ARG A 143 10.66 18.19 10.47
C ARG A 143 9.93 17.91 9.16
N ARG A 144 9.56 18.95 8.40
CA ARG A 144 8.89 18.82 7.08
C ARG A 144 9.82 18.20 6.05
N GLU A 145 11.10 18.53 6.05
CA GLU A 145 12.11 17.95 5.17
C GLU A 145 12.38 16.47 5.50
N ARG A 146 12.66 16.14 6.77
CA ARG A 146 12.78 14.76 7.25
C ARG A 146 11.54 13.92 6.88
N ALA A 147 10.33 14.49 7.02
CA ALA A 147 9.10 13.82 6.61
C ALA A 147 9.01 13.60 5.08
N ARG A 148 9.43 14.58 4.26
CA ARG A 148 9.52 14.43 2.79
C ARG A 148 10.53 13.35 2.39
N LEU A 149 11.72 13.33 2.98
CA LEU A 149 12.74 12.30 2.72
C LEU A 149 12.27 10.90 3.11
N LEU A 150 11.60 10.76 4.26
CA LEU A 150 10.98 9.49 4.69
C LEU A 150 9.83 9.07 3.76
N ALA A 151 9.04 10.01 3.26
CA ALA A 151 7.98 9.73 2.28
C ALA A 151 8.57 9.30 0.93
N GLN A 152 9.63 9.95 0.45
CA GLN A 152 10.32 9.59 -0.77
C GLN A 152 10.95 8.19 -0.64
N ARG A 153 11.71 7.92 0.43
CA ARG A 153 12.27 6.59 0.72
C ARG A 153 11.21 5.48 0.78
N LYS A 154 9.99 5.80 1.27
CA LYS A 154 8.84 4.88 1.23
C LYS A 154 8.35 4.62 -0.20
N LYS A 155 8.24 5.65 -1.05
CA LYS A 155 7.90 5.52 -2.47
C LYS A 155 8.96 4.70 -3.22
N ASP A 156 10.23 5.03 -3.04
CA ASP A 156 11.35 4.34 -3.70
C ASP A 156 11.40 2.86 -3.31
N LYS A 157 11.21 2.55 -2.01
CA LYS A 157 11.09 1.16 -1.55
C LYS A 157 9.88 0.46 -2.16
N ALA A 158 8.71 1.11 -2.24
CA ALA A 158 7.52 0.53 -2.86
C ALA A 158 7.72 0.27 -4.38
N HIS A 159 8.35 1.20 -5.10
CA HIS A 159 8.72 1.00 -6.50
C HIS A 159 9.76 -0.10 -6.69
N ALA A 160 10.74 -0.22 -5.79
CA ALA A 160 11.72 -1.31 -5.81
C ALA A 160 11.06 -2.69 -5.60
N GLU A 161 10.14 -2.82 -4.63
CA GLU A 161 9.36 -4.06 -4.45
C GLU A 161 8.46 -4.35 -5.66
N GLN A 162 7.85 -3.32 -6.28
CA GLN A 162 7.08 -3.50 -7.51
C GLN A 162 7.96 -3.95 -8.69
N ASN A 163 9.17 -3.42 -8.80
CA ASN A 163 10.12 -3.81 -9.86
C ASN A 163 10.62 -5.25 -9.69
N LYS A 164 10.79 -5.74 -8.45
CA LYS A 164 11.08 -7.17 -8.17
C LYS A 164 9.99 -8.15 -8.64
N LEU A 165 8.81 -7.65 -9.02
CA LEU A 165 7.66 -8.41 -9.55
C LEU A 165 7.50 -8.30 -11.07
N ARG A 166 8.37 -7.53 -11.75
CA ARG A 166 8.41 -7.42 -13.22
C ARG A 166 9.34 -8.49 -13.78
N SER A 167 8.90 -9.14 -14.86
CA SER A 167 9.72 -10.09 -15.62
C SER A 167 10.77 -9.33 -16.42
N SER A 168 12.03 -9.77 -16.36
CA SER A 168 13.09 -9.32 -17.29
C SER A 168 12.84 -9.85 -18.70
N LEU A 169 12.31 -11.07 -18.80
CA LEU A 169 11.97 -11.72 -20.06
C LEU A 169 10.85 -11.00 -20.82
N LYS A 170 11.07 -10.84 -22.13
CA LYS A 170 10.12 -10.28 -23.10
C LYS A 170 9.78 -11.34 -24.16
N PRO A 171 8.96 -12.36 -23.84
CA PRO A 171 8.53 -13.34 -24.83
C PRO A 171 7.76 -12.66 -25.97
N PRO A 172 7.87 -13.17 -27.22
CA PRO A 172 7.03 -12.76 -28.34
C PRO A 172 5.54 -12.78 -27.97
N LYS A 173 4.79 -11.85 -28.55
CA LYS A 173 3.35 -11.73 -28.29
C LYS A 173 2.62 -12.85 -29.03
N ARG A 174 1.76 -13.58 -28.32
CA ARG A 174 0.89 -14.61 -28.94
C ARG A 174 0.16 -14.02 -30.14
N VAL A 175 0.06 -14.83 -31.20
CA VAL A 175 -0.71 -14.52 -32.42
C VAL A 175 -2.11 -14.01 -32.07
N THR A 176 -2.52 -12.96 -32.77
CA THR A 176 -3.84 -12.35 -32.61
C THR A 176 -4.89 -13.11 -33.42
N ASN A 177 -6.15 -13.07 -32.97
CA ASN A 177 -7.26 -13.75 -33.67
C ASN A 177 -7.53 -13.07 -35.05
N LYS A 178 -8.17 -13.77 -35.99
CA LYS A 178 -8.55 -13.27 -37.34
C LYS A 178 -9.16 -11.87 -37.31
N TRP A 179 -10.17 -11.67 -36.44
CA TRP A 179 -10.80 -10.38 -36.19
C TRP A 179 -9.84 -9.30 -35.67
N GLN A 180 -8.88 -9.65 -34.82
CA GLN A 180 -7.91 -8.70 -34.29
C GLN A 180 -6.86 -8.29 -35.36
N ILE A 181 -6.45 -9.21 -36.23
CA ILE A 181 -5.62 -8.87 -37.40
C ILE A 181 -6.36 -7.86 -38.28
N PHE A 182 -7.61 -8.15 -38.63
CA PHE A 182 -8.46 -7.25 -39.40
C PHE A 182 -8.64 -5.88 -38.72
N VAL A 183 -8.92 -5.82 -37.41
CA VAL A 183 -9.05 -4.53 -36.69
C VAL A 183 -7.73 -3.75 -36.68
N ASN A 184 -6.59 -4.43 -36.55
CA ASN A 184 -5.29 -3.77 -36.60
C ASN A 184 -5.00 -3.20 -38.00
N GLU A 185 -5.38 -3.92 -39.06
CA GLU A 185 -5.29 -3.49 -40.45
C GLU A 185 -6.21 -2.29 -40.71
N PHE A 186 -7.49 -2.37 -40.36
CA PHE A 186 -8.46 -1.28 -40.45
C PHE A 186 -8.01 -0.02 -39.68
N ILE A 187 -7.44 -0.16 -38.48
CA ILE A 187 -6.91 0.99 -37.72
C ILE A 187 -5.67 1.59 -38.43
N GLN A 188 -4.84 0.79 -39.07
CA GLN A 188 -3.70 1.27 -39.85
C GLN A 188 -4.14 1.99 -41.13
N GLU A 189 -5.10 1.45 -41.88
CA GLU A 189 -5.73 2.11 -43.03
C GLU A 189 -6.36 3.45 -42.63
N ARG A 190 -7.17 3.45 -41.56
CA ARG A 190 -7.77 4.68 -41.01
C ARG A 190 -6.70 5.69 -40.64
N LYS A 191 -5.61 5.28 -39.98
CA LYS A 191 -4.48 6.15 -39.64
C LYS A 191 -3.75 6.69 -40.90
N ALA A 192 -3.58 5.87 -41.93
CA ALA A 192 -2.93 6.27 -43.19
C ALA A 192 -3.81 7.22 -44.03
N SER A 193 -5.15 7.08 -43.95
CA SER A 193 -6.11 7.97 -44.62
C SER A 193 -6.25 9.36 -43.99
N LEU A 194 -5.71 9.58 -42.79
CA LEU A 194 -5.77 10.85 -42.09
C LEU A 194 -4.59 11.75 -42.50
N PRO A 195 -4.81 13.05 -42.78
CA PRO A 195 -3.73 13.95 -43.14
C PRO A 195 -2.76 14.15 -41.96
N ALA A 196 -1.47 14.29 -42.29
CA ALA A 196 -0.38 14.34 -41.32
C ALA A 196 -0.63 15.38 -40.21
N GLY A 197 -0.57 14.95 -38.95
CA GLY A 197 -0.87 15.78 -37.77
C GLY A 197 -2.30 15.64 -37.22
N SER A 198 -3.24 15.06 -37.97
CA SER A 198 -4.58 14.77 -37.46
C SER A 198 -4.57 13.68 -36.39
N LYS A 199 -5.38 13.86 -35.33
CA LYS A 199 -5.54 12.87 -34.27
C LYS A 199 -6.41 11.70 -34.78
N MET A 200 -5.95 10.47 -34.58
CA MET A 200 -6.75 9.27 -34.85
C MET A 200 -8.03 9.27 -33.99
N PRO A 201 -9.21 8.94 -34.55
CA PRO A 201 -10.41 8.65 -33.78
C PRO A 201 -10.16 7.54 -32.73
N THR A 202 -10.78 7.67 -31.56
CA THR A 202 -10.55 6.75 -30.44
C THR A 202 -11.09 5.34 -30.77
N ILE A 203 -10.38 4.28 -30.35
CA ILE A 203 -10.71 2.87 -30.62
C ILE A 203 -12.21 2.51 -30.47
N PRO A 204 -12.95 2.97 -29.42
CA PRO A 204 -14.38 2.67 -29.29
C PRO A 204 -15.28 3.19 -30.42
N THR A 205 -14.85 4.22 -31.16
CA THR A 205 -15.57 4.73 -32.35
C THR A 205 -15.25 3.92 -33.61
N LEU A 206 -14.02 3.39 -33.71
CA LEU A 206 -13.56 2.61 -34.87
C LEU A 206 -14.05 1.15 -34.84
N VAL A 207 -14.24 0.55 -33.66
CA VAL A 207 -14.65 -0.86 -33.53
C VAL A 207 -16.03 -1.17 -34.11
N PRO A 208 -17.09 -0.32 -33.95
CA PRO A 208 -18.37 -0.51 -34.62
C PRO A 208 -18.27 -0.50 -36.14
N GLU A 209 -17.52 0.45 -36.71
CA GLU A 209 -17.28 0.54 -38.15
C GLU A 209 -16.52 -0.68 -38.69
N ALA A 210 -15.47 -1.09 -37.99
CA ALA A 210 -14.71 -2.30 -38.30
C ALA A 210 -15.61 -3.54 -38.27
N LYS A 211 -16.53 -3.63 -37.31
CA LYS A 211 -17.44 -4.78 -37.19
C LYS A 211 -18.39 -4.86 -38.37
N LEU A 212 -18.93 -3.71 -38.81
CA LEU A 212 -19.76 -3.63 -40.01
C LEU A 212 -18.98 -4.11 -41.24
N LYS A 213 -17.80 -3.52 -41.50
CA LYS A 213 -16.95 -3.93 -42.63
C LYS A 213 -16.59 -5.41 -42.60
N TYR A 214 -16.21 -5.96 -41.44
CA TYR A 214 -15.87 -7.38 -41.30
C TYR A 214 -17.05 -8.31 -41.61
N SER A 215 -18.28 -7.91 -41.28
CA SER A 215 -19.49 -8.67 -41.64
C SER A 215 -19.86 -8.61 -43.12
N GLN A 216 -19.26 -7.67 -43.88
CA GLN A 216 -19.47 -7.47 -45.31
C GLN A 216 -18.33 -8.03 -46.18
N LEU A 217 -17.31 -8.65 -45.58
CA LEU A 217 -16.19 -9.24 -46.31
C LEU A 217 -16.64 -10.43 -47.17
N SER A 218 -16.15 -10.45 -48.40
CA SER A 218 -16.31 -11.57 -49.32
C SER A 218 -15.59 -12.84 -48.84
N SER A 219 -15.94 -13.99 -49.42
CA SER A 219 -15.24 -15.25 -49.17
C SER A 219 -13.75 -15.19 -49.51
N ALA A 220 -13.38 -14.45 -50.56
CA ALA A 220 -11.99 -14.24 -50.96
C ALA A 220 -11.20 -13.43 -49.92
N GLU A 221 -11.75 -12.32 -49.43
CA GLU A 221 -11.12 -11.50 -48.38
C GLU A 221 -11.04 -12.26 -47.04
N LEU A 222 -12.08 -13.04 -46.70
CA LEU A 222 -12.07 -13.91 -45.52
C LEU A 222 -10.98 -15.00 -45.63
N SER A 223 -10.73 -15.55 -46.82
CA SER A 223 -9.65 -16.51 -47.05
C SER A 223 -8.27 -15.84 -46.98
N ALA A 224 -8.12 -14.64 -47.53
CA ALA A 224 -6.88 -13.86 -47.42
C ALA A 224 -6.55 -13.52 -45.95
N LEU A 225 -7.56 -13.19 -45.13
CA LEU A 225 -7.38 -13.00 -43.68
C LEU A 225 -6.98 -14.30 -42.95
N GLU A 226 -7.45 -15.46 -43.37
CA GLU A 226 -6.99 -16.75 -42.83
C GLU A 226 -5.53 -17.03 -43.17
N GLN A 227 -5.13 -16.83 -44.43
CA GLN A 227 -3.72 -16.94 -44.85
C GLN A 227 -2.82 -16.00 -44.03
N ARG A 228 -3.26 -14.77 -43.72
CA ARG A 228 -2.53 -13.84 -42.84
C ARG A 228 -2.45 -14.32 -41.39
N VAL A 229 -3.49 -14.97 -40.86
CA VAL A 229 -3.44 -15.61 -39.53
C VAL A 229 -2.39 -16.71 -39.52
N ASP A 230 -2.34 -17.55 -40.56
CA ASP A 230 -1.38 -18.65 -40.64
C ASP A 230 0.06 -18.18 -40.87
N GLN A 231 0.27 -17.16 -41.69
CA GLN A 231 1.55 -16.46 -41.79
C GLN A 231 1.98 -15.86 -40.44
N ALA A 232 1.04 -15.23 -39.71
CA ALA A 232 1.32 -14.69 -38.37
C ALA A 232 1.62 -15.80 -37.33
N ARG A 233 1.04 -16.99 -37.48
CA ARG A 233 1.41 -18.19 -36.68
C ARG A 233 2.82 -18.65 -37.00
N ALA A 234 3.16 -18.85 -38.27
CA ALA A 234 4.50 -19.26 -38.70
C ALA A 234 5.58 -18.25 -38.27
N ASN A 235 5.32 -16.95 -38.41
CA ASN A 235 6.22 -15.89 -37.95
C ASN A 235 6.38 -15.91 -36.42
N TYR A 236 5.29 -16.04 -35.67
CA TYR A 236 5.35 -16.16 -34.20
C TYR A 236 6.12 -17.40 -33.74
N GLU A 237 5.97 -18.54 -34.41
CA GLU A 237 6.70 -19.78 -34.09
C GLU A 237 8.20 -19.61 -34.33
N ARG A 238 8.59 -18.94 -35.43
CA ARG A 238 9.98 -18.55 -35.70
C ARG A 238 10.53 -17.59 -34.64
N GLU A 239 9.84 -16.48 -34.38
CA GLU A 239 10.21 -15.52 -33.34
C GLU A 239 10.33 -16.19 -31.96
N LEU A 240 9.43 -17.12 -31.63
CA LEU A 240 9.44 -17.86 -30.38
C LEU A 240 10.63 -18.82 -30.29
N ALA A 241 10.99 -19.50 -31.38
CA ALA A 241 12.16 -20.36 -31.44
C ALA A 241 13.47 -19.56 -31.37
N GLU A 242 13.56 -18.42 -32.06
CA GLU A 242 14.68 -17.48 -31.96
C GLU A 242 14.81 -16.92 -30.53
N TRP A 243 13.70 -16.47 -29.93
CA TRP A 243 13.67 -16.03 -28.54
C TRP A 243 14.07 -17.13 -27.55
N GLN A 244 13.61 -18.37 -27.74
CA GLN A 244 14.00 -19.50 -26.89
C GLN A 244 15.51 -19.75 -26.92
N LYS A 245 16.18 -19.54 -28.06
CA LYS A 245 17.66 -19.63 -28.16
C LYS A 245 18.37 -18.51 -27.38
N THR A 246 17.73 -17.35 -27.18
CA THR A 246 18.29 -16.26 -26.34
C THR A 246 18.17 -16.51 -24.83
N LEU A 247 17.46 -17.56 -24.39
CA LEU A 247 17.25 -17.83 -22.97
C LEU A 247 18.40 -18.63 -22.37
N THR A 248 19.23 -17.96 -21.57
CA THR A 248 20.21 -18.66 -20.72
C THR A 248 19.52 -19.32 -19.52
N PRO A 249 20.11 -20.38 -18.93
CA PRO A 249 19.64 -20.96 -17.67
C PRO A 249 19.46 -19.93 -16.56
N GLU A 250 20.36 -18.95 -16.42
CA GLU A 250 20.27 -17.90 -15.40
C GLU A 250 19.05 -17.00 -15.61
N MET A 251 18.80 -16.53 -16.84
CA MET A 251 17.62 -15.72 -17.15
C MET A 251 16.31 -16.45 -16.80
N ILE A 252 16.28 -17.77 -16.98
CA ILE A 252 15.14 -18.61 -16.58
C ILE A 252 15.05 -18.76 -15.05
N ARG A 253 16.17 -18.91 -14.33
CA ARG A 253 16.21 -18.91 -12.85
C ARG A 253 15.69 -17.58 -12.28
N GLU A 254 16.12 -16.45 -12.82
CA GLU A 254 15.66 -15.12 -12.41
C GLU A 254 14.15 -14.92 -12.63
N GLU A 255 13.63 -15.24 -13.81
CA GLU A 255 12.20 -15.20 -14.10
C GLU A 255 11.42 -16.13 -13.15
N ASN A 256 11.96 -17.30 -12.82
CA ASN A 256 11.35 -18.20 -11.86
C ASN A 256 11.29 -17.63 -10.43
N LEU A 257 12.29 -16.85 -10.01
CA LEU A 257 12.23 -16.06 -8.77
C LEU A 257 11.15 -14.97 -8.84
N VAL A 258 11.03 -14.25 -9.97
CA VAL A 258 9.96 -13.27 -10.19
C VAL A 258 8.59 -13.92 -10.13
N ARG A 259 8.38 -15.06 -10.81
CA ARG A 259 7.12 -15.82 -10.77
C ARG A 259 6.79 -16.32 -9.38
N TYR A 260 7.77 -16.81 -8.62
CA TYR A 260 7.59 -17.20 -7.22
C TYR A 260 7.16 -16.01 -6.35
N ARG A 261 7.83 -14.85 -6.44
CA ARG A 261 7.43 -13.62 -5.74
C ARG A 261 5.99 -13.21 -6.09
N ARG A 262 5.63 -13.24 -7.38
CA ARG A 262 4.27 -12.93 -7.86
C ARG A 262 3.22 -13.92 -7.33
N ARG A 263 3.53 -15.22 -7.24
CA ARG A 263 2.63 -16.22 -6.63
C ARG A 263 2.45 -15.95 -5.14
N ARG A 264 3.53 -15.68 -4.39
CA ARG A 264 3.46 -15.31 -2.96
C ARG A 264 2.71 -14.01 -2.69
N ALA A 265 2.74 -13.06 -3.62
CA ALA A 265 1.96 -11.83 -3.56
C ALA A 265 0.51 -11.97 -4.07
N GLY A 266 0.05 -13.17 -4.46
CA GLY A 266 -1.30 -13.40 -5.00
C GLY A 266 -1.54 -12.88 -6.43
N LEU A 267 -0.55 -12.24 -7.06
CA LEU A 267 -0.63 -11.55 -8.36
C LEU A 267 -0.57 -12.49 -9.58
N SER A 268 -0.41 -13.80 -9.37
CA SER A 268 -0.24 -14.78 -10.45
C SER A 268 -0.44 -16.20 -9.93
N ARG A 269 -0.88 -17.11 -10.81
CA ARG A 269 -0.81 -18.57 -10.61
C ARG A 269 0.12 -19.27 -11.63
N LYS A 270 0.85 -18.51 -12.46
CA LYS A 270 1.74 -19.08 -13.49
C LYS A 270 2.82 -19.96 -12.88
N ALA A 271 2.99 -21.16 -13.43
CA ALA A 271 4.07 -22.09 -13.08
C ALA A 271 5.46 -21.53 -13.44
N ASN A 272 6.50 -22.15 -12.89
CA ASN A 272 7.87 -21.88 -13.29
C ASN A 272 8.13 -22.35 -14.73
N LEU A 273 9.03 -21.67 -15.42
CA LEU A 273 9.62 -22.12 -16.68
C LEU A 273 10.58 -23.29 -16.42
N HIS A 274 10.64 -24.23 -17.36
CA HIS A 274 11.64 -25.30 -17.37
C HIS A 274 12.97 -24.75 -17.90
N ILE A 275 14.07 -25.18 -17.30
CA ILE A 275 15.43 -24.92 -17.78
C ILE A 275 15.86 -26.13 -18.64
N PRO A 276 16.07 -25.96 -19.95
CA PRO A 276 16.56 -27.04 -20.80
C PRO A 276 17.88 -27.62 -20.28
N GLY A 277 18.01 -28.94 -20.27
CA GLY A 277 19.21 -29.64 -19.79
C GLY A 277 19.37 -29.73 -18.27
N GLU A 278 18.58 -29.01 -17.46
CA GLU A 278 18.67 -29.13 -16.00
C GLU A 278 18.27 -30.54 -15.53
N PRO A 279 19.12 -31.26 -14.78
CA PRO A 279 18.78 -32.58 -14.26
C PRO A 279 17.49 -32.57 -13.42
N LYS A 280 16.65 -33.58 -13.61
CA LYS A 280 15.44 -33.74 -12.79
C LYS A 280 15.82 -34.20 -11.39
N ARG A 281 15.15 -33.65 -10.38
CA ARG A 281 15.33 -34.08 -8.98
C ARG A 281 14.92 -35.56 -8.83
N PRO A 282 15.65 -36.34 -8.01
CA PRO A 282 15.32 -37.74 -7.75
C PRO A 282 13.95 -37.86 -7.05
N MET A 283 13.24 -38.96 -7.32
CA MET A 283 11.99 -39.28 -6.63
C MET A 283 12.27 -39.64 -5.18
N THR A 284 11.60 -38.97 -4.24
CA THR A 284 11.76 -39.26 -2.80
C THR A 284 11.28 -40.68 -2.47
N PRO A 285 11.72 -41.29 -1.34
CA PRO A 285 11.37 -42.67 -0.98
C PRO A 285 9.86 -42.96 -1.05
N PHE A 286 9.05 -42.04 -0.48
CA PHE A 286 7.60 -42.12 -0.53
C PHE A 286 7.02 -42.05 -1.95
N PHE A 287 7.55 -41.18 -2.82
CA PHE A 287 7.07 -41.11 -4.20
C PHE A 287 7.48 -42.36 -5.01
N ARG A 288 8.65 -42.94 -4.76
CA ARG A 288 9.05 -44.23 -5.37
C ARG A 288 8.07 -45.34 -5.00
N PHE A 289 7.77 -45.50 -3.71
CA PHE A 289 6.73 -46.41 -3.22
C PHE A 289 5.37 -46.14 -3.88
N CYS A 290 4.93 -44.88 -3.96
CA CYS A 290 3.66 -44.53 -4.59
C CYS A 290 3.60 -44.88 -6.09
N THR A 291 4.73 -44.77 -6.80
CA THR A 291 4.83 -45.17 -8.21
C THR A 291 4.77 -46.69 -8.33
N GLU A 292 5.59 -47.41 -7.59
CA GLU A 292 5.67 -48.89 -7.59
C GLU A 292 4.33 -49.56 -7.25
N VAL A 293 3.63 -49.08 -6.22
CA VAL A 293 2.31 -49.61 -5.81
C VAL A 293 1.23 -49.34 -6.87
N ARG A 294 1.29 -48.19 -7.56
CA ARG A 294 0.39 -47.88 -8.68
C ARG A 294 0.69 -48.69 -9.93
N GLU A 295 1.96 -48.92 -10.23
CA GLU A 295 2.41 -49.74 -11.36
C GLU A 295 2.02 -51.22 -11.17
N ARG A 296 2.11 -51.73 -9.93
CA ARG A 296 1.63 -53.07 -9.56
C ARG A 296 0.12 -53.20 -9.43
N GLN A 297 -0.62 -52.08 -9.37
CA GLN A 297 -2.06 -52.04 -9.08
C GLN A 297 -2.43 -52.85 -7.83
N ASP A 298 -1.61 -52.71 -6.77
CA ASP A 298 -1.75 -53.46 -5.53
C ASP A 298 -3.09 -53.15 -4.85
N ARG A 299 -4.01 -54.12 -4.89
CA ARG A 299 -5.37 -53.98 -4.33
C ARG A 299 -5.39 -54.03 -2.81
N ASP A 300 -4.38 -54.60 -2.15
CA ASP A 300 -4.32 -54.62 -0.68
C ASP A 300 -4.06 -53.22 -0.13
N VAL A 301 -3.35 -52.38 -0.91
CA VAL A 301 -3.06 -50.97 -0.58
C VAL A 301 -4.06 -49.99 -1.20
N LEU A 302 -4.48 -50.20 -2.44
CA LEU A 302 -5.33 -49.26 -3.19
C LEU A 302 -6.82 -49.59 -3.15
N GLY A 303 -7.19 -50.83 -2.82
CA GLY A 303 -8.55 -51.33 -3.02
C GLY A 303 -9.00 -51.22 -4.48
N ASP A 304 -10.28 -50.93 -4.69
CA ASP A 304 -10.86 -50.62 -6.00
C ASP A 304 -10.91 -49.09 -6.28
N GLU A 305 -10.18 -48.27 -5.52
CA GLU A 305 -10.22 -46.80 -5.67
C GLU A 305 -9.56 -46.33 -6.96
N THR A 306 -10.33 -45.62 -7.80
CA THR A 306 -9.85 -45.06 -9.09
C THR A 306 -9.44 -43.59 -8.98
N VAL A 307 -9.82 -42.90 -7.90
CA VAL A 307 -9.56 -41.47 -7.74
C VAL A 307 -8.15 -41.25 -7.16
N ILE A 308 -7.25 -40.67 -7.96
CA ILE A 308 -5.84 -40.42 -7.59
C ILE A 308 -5.68 -39.73 -6.22
N THR A 309 -6.58 -38.81 -5.86
CA THR A 309 -6.58 -38.11 -4.57
C THR A 309 -6.85 -39.05 -3.39
N GLU A 310 -7.78 -40.00 -3.54
CA GLU A 310 -8.12 -40.97 -2.49
C GLU A 310 -7.07 -42.08 -2.40
N GLN A 311 -6.61 -42.61 -3.54
CA GLN A 311 -5.43 -43.48 -3.62
C GLN A 311 -4.22 -42.87 -2.88
N SER A 312 -3.98 -41.56 -3.02
CA SER A 312 -2.87 -40.88 -2.36
C SER A 312 -3.02 -40.85 -0.82
N LYS A 313 -4.25 -40.86 -0.28
CA LYS A 313 -4.49 -41.00 1.17
C LYS A 313 -4.23 -42.43 1.65
N LEU A 314 -4.62 -43.44 0.87
CA LEU A 314 -4.37 -44.85 1.17
C LEU A 314 -2.86 -45.16 1.14
N LEU A 315 -2.16 -44.73 0.09
CA LEU A 315 -0.70 -44.81 -0.03
C LEU A 315 0.02 -44.14 1.15
N ALA A 316 -0.47 -42.98 1.62
CA ALA A 316 0.10 -42.30 2.78
C ALA A 316 -0.15 -43.04 4.12
N ARG A 317 -1.19 -43.88 4.22
CA ARG A 317 -1.43 -44.77 5.36
C ARG A 317 -0.53 -46.00 5.28
N ALA A 318 -0.49 -46.68 4.13
CA ALA A 318 0.35 -47.85 3.92
C ALA A 318 1.85 -47.53 4.12
N TRP A 319 2.34 -46.41 3.57
CA TRP A 319 3.71 -45.95 3.81
C TRP A 319 4.03 -45.76 5.30
N LYS A 320 3.08 -45.24 6.10
CA LYS A 320 3.28 -45.13 7.55
C LYS A 320 3.42 -46.51 8.21
N ALA A 321 2.60 -47.47 7.80
CA ALA A 321 2.59 -48.84 8.33
C ALA A 321 3.80 -49.71 7.94
N LEU A 322 4.52 -49.40 6.86
CA LEU A 322 5.73 -50.14 6.45
C LEU A 322 6.79 -50.22 7.57
N SER A 323 7.52 -51.33 7.64
CA SER A 323 8.63 -51.49 8.58
C SER A 323 9.80 -50.53 8.28
N PRO A 324 10.69 -50.24 9.25
CA PRO A 324 11.92 -49.48 8.99
C PRO A 324 12.80 -50.12 7.91
N GLU A 325 12.84 -51.45 7.83
CA GLU A 325 13.64 -52.20 6.86
C GLU A 325 13.09 -52.06 5.43
N GLN A 326 11.77 -52.15 5.27
CA GLN A 326 11.09 -51.89 3.99
C GLN A 326 11.35 -50.44 3.54
N LYS A 327 11.20 -49.47 4.45
CA LYS A 327 11.51 -48.05 4.17
C LYS A 327 12.97 -47.83 3.79
N LYS A 328 13.90 -48.51 4.45
CA LYS A 328 15.35 -48.40 4.21
C LYS A 328 15.73 -48.69 2.75
N SER A 329 15.11 -49.70 2.12
CA SER A 329 15.34 -49.98 0.69
C SER A 329 15.03 -48.76 -0.21
N TYR A 330 13.89 -48.10 0.02
CA TYR A 330 13.51 -46.87 -0.70
C TYR A 330 14.42 -45.68 -0.38
N GLU A 331 14.91 -45.58 0.86
CA GLU A 331 15.86 -44.55 1.28
C GLU A 331 17.24 -44.73 0.65
N ASP A 332 17.75 -45.95 0.59
CA ASP A 332 19.05 -46.27 0.00
C ASP A 332 19.01 -46.07 -1.53
N ALA A 333 17.92 -46.47 -2.19
CA ALA A 333 17.67 -46.14 -3.60
C ALA A 333 17.58 -44.62 -3.85
N PHE A 334 16.98 -43.85 -2.93
CA PHE A 334 16.97 -42.39 -3.02
C PHE A 334 18.36 -41.76 -2.81
N LYS A 335 19.19 -42.30 -1.90
CA LYS A 335 20.56 -41.81 -1.68
C LYS A 335 21.39 -41.93 -2.96
N ALA A 336 21.39 -43.11 -3.59
CA ALA A 336 22.10 -43.37 -4.84
C ALA A 336 21.66 -42.40 -5.97
N ASP A 337 20.35 -42.30 -6.24
CA ASP A 337 19.83 -41.39 -7.27
C ASP A 337 20.13 -39.90 -6.93
N ASN A 338 20.15 -39.54 -5.66
CA ASN A 338 20.46 -38.18 -5.20
C ASN A 338 21.94 -37.83 -5.33
N GLU A 339 22.85 -38.80 -5.19
CA GLU A 339 24.27 -38.63 -5.48
C GLU A 339 24.52 -38.45 -6.98
N GLN A 340 23.90 -39.28 -7.82
CA GLN A 340 23.93 -39.12 -9.28
C GLN A 340 23.35 -37.76 -9.70
N TYR A 341 22.21 -37.35 -9.14
CA TYR A 341 21.61 -36.04 -9.38
C TYR A 341 22.54 -34.89 -8.96
N LYS A 342 23.17 -34.95 -7.77
CA LYS A 342 24.13 -33.93 -7.33
C LYS A 342 25.31 -33.82 -8.31
N ALA A 343 25.88 -34.93 -8.74
CA ALA A 343 26.98 -34.95 -9.70
C ALA A 343 26.57 -34.38 -11.08
N ALA A 344 25.41 -34.79 -11.60
CA ALA A 344 24.87 -34.26 -12.85
C ALA A 344 24.54 -32.76 -12.75
N LYS A 345 23.98 -32.32 -11.61
CA LYS A 345 23.60 -30.94 -11.33
C LYS A 345 24.83 -30.04 -11.20
N ALA A 346 25.87 -30.49 -10.52
CA ALA A 346 27.16 -29.78 -10.45
C ALA A 346 27.79 -29.61 -11.85
N LYS A 347 27.77 -30.65 -12.69
CA LYS A 347 28.23 -30.56 -14.09
C LYS A 347 27.41 -29.55 -14.91
N PHE A 348 26.08 -29.60 -14.79
CA PHE A 348 25.19 -28.66 -15.49
C PHE A 348 25.39 -27.21 -15.02
N ASP A 349 25.48 -26.96 -13.71
CA ASP A 349 25.67 -25.62 -13.18
C ASP A 349 27.07 -25.08 -13.51
N ALA A 350 28.11 -25.93 -13.61
CA ALA A 350 29.43 -25.54 -14.11
C ALA A 350 29.41 -25.20 -15.61
N GLN A 351 28.74 -26.00 -16.46
CA GLN A 351 28.54 -25.71 -17.88
C GLN A 351 27.80 -24.38 -18.10
N ALA A 352 26.77 -24.12 -17.28
CA ALA A 352 26.00 -22.88 -17.31
C ALA A 352 26.76 -21.65 -16.80
N ALA A 353 27.91 -21.82 -16.13
CA ALA A 353 28.80 -20.74 -15.70
C ALA A 353 29.96 -20.49 -16.69
N SER A 354 30.23 -21.44 -17.60
CA SER A 354 31.25 -21.33 -18.65
C SER A 354 30.74 -20.82 -20.01
N ALA A 355 29.43 -20.53 -20.10
CA ALA A 355 28.72 -20.12 -21.31
C ALA A 355 27.99 -18.79 -21.10
#